data_AF-S2EIC0-F1
#
_entry.id   AF-S2EIC0-F1
#
_cell.length_a   1.000
_cell.length_b   1.000
_cell.length_c   1.000
_cell.angle_alpha   90.00
_cell.angle_beta   90.00
_cell.angle_gamma   90.00
#
_symmetry.space_group_name_H-M   'P 1'
#
loop_
_entity.id
_entity.type
_entity.pdbx_description
1 polymer ?
#
loop_
_entity_poly.entity_id
_entity_poly.type
_entity_poly.pdbx_seq_one_letter_code
_entity_poly.pdbx_strand_id
1 'polypeptide(L)'
;EITELTPSVQAKESNTTFDEISKVLFQNRFKDPKKQINCLGKIDKSLSKPSLELIISKIIQCIDKCRTNGFEEFIGNGVKFAFAMDDKLNMLKNWGELHDVHSLLEGPSYDVDEIYRLGTKIDKEQEQLPKNHLNIVVIRDTTLFIMFGKAIEEKISRLEEYVYRYNHLAFCIIAATYNGGIKETIKIQGEHMFLHKSSDVVDRDIIFLTNQFIKDKKITPNSTSKIRQSFVEVRNFLL
;
A
#
# COMPACT_ATOMS: atom_id res chain seq x y z
N GLU A 1 -1.79 22.52 5.82
CA GLU A 1 -2.93 22.11 4.98
C GLU A 1 -3.02 20.60 4.94
N ILE A 2 -4.23 20.04 4.96
CA ILE A 2 -4.47 18.59 4.83
C ILE A 2 -5.23 18.37 3.53
N THR A 3 -4.69 17.58 2.62
CA THR A 3 -5.30 17.23 1.35
C THR A 3 -5.25 15.73 1.11
N GLU A 4 -6.09 15.22 0.22
CA GLU A 4 -6.08 13.84 -0.24
C GLU A 4 -5.62 13.75 -1.70
N LEU A 5 -4.84 12.73 -2.04
CA LEU A 5 -4.55 12.36 -3.43
C LEU A 5 -5.56 11.30 -3.88
N THR A 6 -6.43 11.66 -4.81
CA THR A 6 -7.37 10.68 -5.38
C THR A 6 -6.60 9.62 -6.16
N PRO A 7 -6.93 8.32 -6.04
CA PRO A 7 -6.29 7.26 -6.84
C PRO A 7 -6.39 7.52 -8.35
N SER A 8 -5.37 7.11 -9.11
CA SER A 8 -5.42 7.13 -10.57
C SER A 8 -6.53 6.20 -11.08
N VAL A 9 -6.98 6.39 -12.32
CA VAL A 9 -7.97 5.49 -12.94
C VAL A 9 -7.46 4.04 -12.91
N GLN A 10 -6.19 3.83 -13.27
CA GLN A 10 -5.55 2.52 -13.22
C GLN A 10 -5.48 1.95 -11.79
N ALA A 11 -5.14 2.77 -10.78
CA ALA A 11 -5.15 2.33 -9.39
C ALA A 11 -6.56 1.94 -8.93
N LYS A 12 -7.60 2.69 -9.33
CA LYS A 12 -9.00 2.33 -9.02
C LYS A 12 -9.40 1.00 -9.63
N GLU A 13 -9.04 0.76 -10.89
CA GLU A 13 -9.33 -0.49 -11.59
C GLU A 13 -8.58 -1.69 -10.96
N SER A 14 -7.31 -1.48 -10.60
CA SER A 14 -6.48 -2.46 -9.88
C SER A 14 -7.05 -2.79 -8.51
N ASN A 15 -7.43 -1.78 -7.71
CA ASN A 15 -8.06 -1.98 -6.41
C ASN A 15 -9.40 -2.72 -6.54
N THR A 16 -10.24 -2.32 -7.50
CA THR A 16 -11.52 -3.01 -7.76
C THR A 16 -11.31 -4.49 -8.07
N THR A 17 -10.32 -4.80 -8.90
CA THR A 17 -9.96 -6.19 -9.24
C THR A 17 -9.52 -6.97 -8.00
N PHE A 18 -8.65 -6.37 -7.19
CA PHE A 18 -8.11 -6.97 -5.98
C PHE A 18 -9.20 -7.22 -4.92
N ASP A 19 -10.06 -6.24 -4.68
CA ASP A 19 -11.09 -6.26 -3.64
C ASP A 19 -12.15 -7.32 -3.93
N GLU A 20 -12.63 -7.41 -5.18
CA GLU A 20 -13.64 -8.39 -5.57
C GLU A 20 -13.11 -9.83 -5.48
N ILE A 21 -11.86 -10.06 -5.88
CA ILE A 21 -11.22 -11.38 -5.72
C ILE A 21 -10.99 -11.69 -4.24
N SER A 22 -10.44 -10.74 -3.48
CA SER A 22 -10.20 -10.89 -2.04
C SER A 22 -11.48 -11.29 -1.30
N LYS A 23 -12.58 -10.60 -1.60
CA LYS A 23 -13.90 -10.88 -1.03
C LYS A 23 -14.33 -12.33 -1.27
N VAL A 24 -14.18 -12.84 -2.49
CA VAL A 24 -14.52 -14.23 -2.83
C VAL A 24 -13.64 -15.24 -2.07
N LEU A 25 -12.34 -14.97 -1.96
CA LEU A 25 -11.40 -15.81 -1.22
C LEU A 25 -11.75 -15.85 0.27
N PHE A 26 -11.96 -14.68 0.89
CA PHE A 26 -12.33 -14.57 2.31
C PHE A 26 -13.65 -15.28 2.61
N GLN A 27 -14.68 -15.06 1.80
CA GLN A 27 -15.99 -15.71 1.97
C GLN A 27 -15.89 -17.24 1.89
N ASN A 28 -15.06 -17.77 0.99
CA ASN A 28 -14.91 -19.21 0.82
C ASN A 28 -14.03 -19.87 1.87
N ARG A 29 -13.01 -19.16 2.39
CA ARG A 29 -12.13 -19.65 3.45
C ARG A 29 -12.89 -19.94 4.75
N PHE A 30 -13.88 -19.11 5.08
CA PHE A 30 -14.66 -19.23 6.32
C PHE A 30 -16.00 -19.96 6.16
N LYS A 31 -16.31 -20.48 4.97
CA LYS A 31 -17.60 -21.14 4.69
C LYS A 31 -17.78 -22.46 5.46
N ASP A 32 -16.70 -23.20 5.70
CA ASP A 32 -16.72 -24.43 6.50
C ASP A 32 -15.52 -24.45 7.47
N PRO A 33 -15.74 -24.26 8.78
CA PRO A 33 -14.67 -24.26 9.79
C PRO A 33 -13.85 -25.55 9.85
N LYS A 34 -14.41 -26.68 9.39
CA LYS A 34 -13.76 -28.00 9.41
C LYS A 34 -12.99 -28.31 8.13
N LYS A 35 -13.13 -27.48 7.09
CA LYS A 35 -12.50 -27.64 5.78
C LYS A 35 -11.87 -26.32 5.35
N GLN A 36 -10.90 -25.87 6.14
CA GLN A 36 -10.17 -24.66 5.80
C GLN A 36 -9.39 -24.89 4.50
N ILE A 37 -9.51 -23.90 3.62
CA ILE A 37 -8.79 -23.86 2.35
C ILE A 37 -7.73 -22.79 2.46
N ASN A 38 -6.50 -23.19 2.19
CA ASN A 38 -5.36 -22.31 2.10
C ASN A 38 -5.18 -21.91 0.64
N CYS A 39 -4.75 -20.68 0.39
CA CYS A 39 -4.64 -20.12 -0.95
C CYS A 39 -3.34 -19.33 -1.07
N LEU A 40 -2.74 -19.37 -2.26
CA LEU A 40 -1.76 -18.40 -2.74
C LEU A 40 -2.28 -17.89 -4.08
N GLY A 41 -2.16 -16.58 -4.31
CA GLY A 41 -2.73 -15.93 -5.49
C GLY A 41 -1.89 -14.77 -5.97
N LYS A 42 -1.87 -14.55 -7.28
CA LYS A 42 -1.27 -13.39 -7.92
C LYS A 42 -2.12 -12.93 -9.08
N ILE A 43 -2.34 -11.63 -9.15
CA ILE A 43 -3.03 -10.96 -10.24
C ILE A 43 -1.97 -10.11 -10.94
N ASP A 44 -1.72 -10.34 -12.22
CA ASP A 44 -0.65 -9.65 -12.95
C ASP A 44 -1.12 -8.29 -13.51
N LYS A 45 -2.43 -8.09 -13.68
CA LYS A 45 -3.02 -6.88 -14.28
C LYS A 45 -4.46 -6.63 -13.82
N SER A 46 -4.91 -5.38 -13.92
CA SER A 46 -6.33 -5.06 -13.70
C SER A 46 -7.21 -5.83 -14.71
N LEU A 47 -8.38 -6.25 -14.25
CA LEU A 47 -9.32 -7.02 -15.06
C LEU A 47 -10.53 -6.17 -15.41
N SER A 48 -10.92 -6.19 -16.68
CA SER A 48 -12.22 -5.66 -17.09
C SER A 48 -13.35 -6.39 -16.37
N LYS A 49 -14.49 -5.76 -16.16
CA LYS A 49 -15.63 -6.38 -15.45
C LYS A 49 -16.03 -7.77 -16.00
N PRO A 50 -16.18 -7.99 -17.32
CA PRO A 50 -16.48 -9.32 -17.86
C PRO A 50 -15.37 -10.35 -17.60
N SER A 51 -14.10 -9.93 -17.69
CA SER A 51 -12.97 -10.80 -17.36
C SER A 51 -12.97 -11.16 -15.87
N LEU A 52 -13.23 -10.19 -15.01
CA LEU A 52 -13.28 -10.39 -13.56
C LEU A 52 -14.37 -11.38 -13.16
N GLU A 53 -15.57 -11.26 -13.72
CA GLU A 53 -16.68 -12.21 -13.50
C GLU A 53 -16.31 -13.64 -13.93
N LEU A 54 -15.67 -13.79 -15.09
CA LEU A 54 -15.17 -15.08 -15.57
C LEU A 54 -14.10 -15.67 -14.63
N ILE A 55 -13.16 -14.85 -14.16
CA ILE A 55 -12.09 -15.27 -13.27
C ILE A 55 -12.63 -15.67 -11.91
N ILE A 56 -13.55 -14.90 -11.34
CA ILE A 56 -14.23 -15.24 -10.09
C ILE A 56 -14.94 -16.59 -10.22
N SER A 57 -15.63 -16.84 -11.34
CA SER A 57 -16.28 -18.14 -11.58
C SER A 57 -15.26 -19.28 -11.60
N LYS A 58 -14.13 -19.12 -12.28
CA LYS A 58 -13.05 -20.13 -12.32
C LYS A 58 -12.40 -20.36 -10.96
N ILE A 59 -12.19 -19.30 -10.18
CA ILE A 59 -11.67 -19.38 -8.80
C ILE A 59 -12.62 -20.22 -7.95
N ILE A 60 -13.93 -19.93 -7.98
CA ILE A 60 -14.93 -20.69 -7.23
C ILE A 60 -14.92 -22.16 -7.63
N GLN A 61 -14.87 -22.46 -8.94
CA GLN A 61 -14.78 -23.84 -9.42
C GLN A 61 -13.52 -24.57 -8.93
N CYS A 62 -12.36 -23.89 -8.88
CA CYS A 62 -11.12 -24.48 -8.38
C CYS A 62 -11.17 -24.72 -6.88
N ILE A 63 -11.75 -23.79 -6.11
CA ILE A 63 -12.02 -23.95 -4.68
C ILE A 63 -12.89 -25.20 -4.45
N ASP A 64 -13.96 -25.36 -5.23
CA ASP A 64 -14.86 -26.51 -5.09
C ASP A 64 -14.16 -27.83 -5.44
N LYS A 65 -13.36 -27.88 -6.50
CA LYS A 65 -12.56 -29.05 -6.85
C LYS A 65 -11.50 -29.36 -5.78
N CYS A 66 -10.86 -28.34 -5.21
CA CYS A 66 -9.87 -28.49 -4.14
C CYS A 66 -10.47 -29.20 -2.91
N ARG A 67 -11.76 -28.95 -2.60
CA ARG A 67 -12.46 -29.63 -1.49
C ARG A 67 -12.58 -31.13 -1.70
N THR A 68 -12.52 -31.61 -2.95
CA THR A 68 -12.58 -33.03 -3.30
C THR A 68 -11.20 -33.63 -3.50
N ASN A 69 -10.31 -32.92 -4.21
CA ASN A 69 -9.03 -33.44 -4.67
C ASN A 69 -7.86 -33.11 -3.72
N GLY A 70 -8.07 -32.22 -2.75
CA GLY A 70 -7.05 -31.79 -1.79
C GLY A 70 -6.17 -30.64 -2.28
N PHE A 71 -5.91 -30.54 -3.58
CA PHE A 71 -5.11 -29.48 -4.20
C PHE A 71 -5.62 -29.16 -5.60
N GLU A 72 -5.72 -27.89 -5.95
CA GLU A 72 -6.08 -27.43 -7.30
C GLU A 72 -5.40 -26.11 -7.62
N GLU A 73 -5.12 -25.89 -8.91
CA GLU A 73 -4.54 -24.66 -9.41
C GLU A 73 -5.33 -24.06 -10.57
N PHE A 74 -5.20 -22.75 -10.74
CA PHE A 74 -5.74 -22.02 -11.86
C PHE A 74 -4.73 -20.97 -12.33
N ILE A 75 -4.24 -21.15 -13.55
CA ILE A 75 -3.33 -20.22 -14.22
C ILE A 75 -3.97 -19.80 -15.55
N GLY A 76 -4.17 -18.51 -15.75
CA GLY A 76 -4.67 -17.99 -17.02
C GLY A 76 -5.19 -16.56 -16.94
N ASN A 77 -5.29 -15.89 -18.08
CA ASN A 77 -5.85 -14.53 -18.20
C ASN A 77 -5.18 -13.48 -17.29
N GLY A 78 -3.89 -13.64 -16.97
CA GLY A 78 -3.15 -12.74 -16.09
C GLY A 78 -3.42 -12.96 -14.60
N VAL A 79 -3.88 -14.15 -14.20
CA VAL A 79 -3.91 -14.56 -12.80
C VAL A 79 -3.30 -15.94 -12.59
N LYS A 80 -2.80 -16.18 -11.38
CA LYS A 80 -2.28 -17.46 -10.91
C LYS A 80 -2.83 -17.71 -9.51
N PHE A 81 -3.46 -18.85 -9.30
CA PHE A 81 -3.99 -19.26 -8.01
C PHE A 81 -3.68 -20.72 -7.76
N ALA A 82 -3.38 -21.04 -6.51
CA ALA A 82 -3.39 -22.40 -6.01
C ALA A 82 -4.14 -22.48 -4.70
N PHE A 83 -4.87 -23.57 -4.52
CA PHE A 83 -5.69 -23.88 -3.36
C PHE A 83 -5.25 -25.23 -2.80
N ALA A 84 -5.18 -25.32 -1.47
CA ALA A 84 -4.82 -26.56 -0.79
C ALA A 84 -5.63 -26.74 0.49
N MET A 85 -6.04 -27.98 0.73
CA MET A 85 -6.45 -28.46 2.05
C MET A 85 -5.22 -28.56 2.98
N ASP A 86 -5.46 -28.61 4.30
CA ASP A 86 -4.40 -28.58 5.31
C ASP A 86 -3.34 -29.68 5.14
N ASP A 87 -3.74 -30.87 4.66
CA ASP A 87 -2.84 -32.00 4.41
C ASP A 87 -1.96 -31.82 3.15
N LYS A 88 -2.24 -30.81 2.31
CA LYS A 88 -1.51 -30.48 1.08
C LYS A 88 -0.76 -29.15 1.14
N LEU A 89 -0.58 -28.57 2.34
CA LEU A 89 0.13 -27.30 2.51
C LEU A 89 1.55 -27.28 1.93
N ASN A 90 2.27 -28.40 1.96
CA ASN A 90 3.61 -28.49 1.35
C ASN A 90 3.56 -28.34 -0.17
N MET A 91 2.51 -28.86 -0.83
CA MET A 91 2.32 -28.67 -2.27
C MET A 91 2.05 -27.20 -2.59
N LEU A 92 1.25 -26.53 -1.76
CA LEU A 92 0.97 -25.09 -1.91
C LEU A 92 2.23 -24.24 -1.77
N LYS A 93 3.09 -24.54 -0.80
CA LYS A 93 4.37 -23.83 -0.62
C LYS A 93 5.29 -24.02 -1.83
N ASN A 94 5.48 -25.26 -2.28
CA ASN A 94 6.31 -25.55 -3.45
C ASN A 94 5.78 -24.86 -4.72
N TRP A 95 4.46 -24.81 -4.86
CA TRP A 95 3.81 -24.08 -5.95
C TRP A 95 4.10 -22.57 -5.87
N GLY A 96 3.99 -21.97 -4.68
CA GLY A 96 4.31 -20.57 -4.45
C GLY A 96 5.75 -20.22 -4.82
N GLU A 97 6.71 -21.05 -4.42
CA GLU A 97 8.12 -20.90 -4.80
C GLU A 97 8.34 -21.00 -6.31
N LEU A 98 7.69 -21.98 -6.97
CA LEU A 98 7.79 -22.19 -8.42
C LEU A 98 7.23 -21.00 -9.22
N HIS A 99 6.17 -20.36 -8.73
CA HIS A 99 5.46 -19.31 -9.45
C HIS A 99 5.74 -17.89 -8.96
N ASP A 100 6.67 -17.73 -8.02
CA ASP A 100 7.01 -16.47 -7.36
C ASP A 100 5.75 -15.78 -6.77
N VAL A 101 5.04 -16.54 -5.95
CA VAL A 101 3.85 -16.11 -5.21
C VAL A 101 4.02 -16.46 -3.74
N HIS A 102 4.13 -15.45 -2.88
CA HIS A 102 4.54 -15.63 -1.48
C HIS A 102 3.47 -15.21 -0.47
N SER A 103 2.33 -14.70 -0.93
CA SER A 103 1.24 -14.24 -0.08
C SER A 103 -0.12 -14.82 -0.50
N LEU A 104 -1.12 -14.67 0.38
CA LEU A 104 -2.49 -15.13 0.13
C LEU A 104 -3.04 -14.59 -1.20
N LEU A 105 -2.77 -13.33 -1.48
CA LEU A 105 -3.12 -12.65 -2.71
C LEU A 105 -2.17 -11.47 -2.96
N GLU A 106 -1.44 -11.53 -4.07
CA GLU A 106 -0.67 -10.43 -4.63
C GLU A 106 -1.50 -9.70 -5.67
N GLY A 107 -1.60 -8.38 -5.54
CA GLY A 107 -2.47 -7.58 -6.40
C GLY A 107 -1.86 -7.20 -7.73
N PRO A 108 -2.72 -6.75 -8.68
CA PRO A 108 -2.26 -6.27 -9.97
C PRO A 108 -1.27 -5.14 -9.80
N SER A 109 -0.09 -5.28 -10.41
CA SER A 109 0.78 -4.14 -10.61
C SER A 109 0.10 -3.18 -11.59
N TYR A 110 0.27 -1.88 -11.35
CA TYR A 110 -0.09 -0.85 -12.30
C TYR A 110 1.13 0.06 -12.47
N ASP A 111 1.42 0.41 -13.72
CA ASP A 111 2.59 1.22 -14.08
C ASP A 111 2.22 2.70 -13.99
N VAL A 112 1.99 3.17 -12.76
CA VAL A 112 1.79 4.58 -12.48
C VAL A 112 2.95 5.08 -11.64
N ASP A 113 3.63 6.13 -12.11
CA ASP A 113 4.64 6.82 -11.32
C ASP A 113 3.95 7.62 -10.20
N GLU A 114 3.59 6.93 -9.12
CA GLU A 114 2.95 7.54 -7.95
C GLU A 114 3.87 8.57 -7.28
N ILE A 115 5.18 8.46 -7.43
CA ILE A 115 6.13 9.48 -6.96
C ILE A 115 5.94 10.77 -7.75
N TYR A 116 5.84 10.68 -9.08
CA TYR A 116 5.54 11.84 -9.92
C TYR A 116 4.16 12.44 -9.61
N ARG A 117 3.14 11.60 -9.37
CA ARG A 117 1.79 12.07 -9.01
C ARG A 117 1.78 12.81 -7.67
N LEU A 118 2.48 12.29 -6.67
CA LEU A 118 2.66 12.98 -5.39
C LEU A 118 3.47 14.26 -5.52
N GLY A 119 4.55 14.24 -6.29
CA GLY A 119 5.32 15.45 -6.60
C GLY A 119 4.45 16.53 -7.23
N THR A 120 3.65 16.17 -8.23
CA THR A 120 2.67 17.08 -8.85
C THR A 120 1.61 17.56 -7.85
N LYS A 121 1.21 16.72 -6.90
CA LYS A 121 0.28 17.10 -5.84
C LYS A 121 0.93 18.12 -4.90
N ILE A 122 2.18 17.89 -4.46
CA ILE A 122 2.96 18.85 -3.67
C ILE A 122 3.01 20.19 -4.42
N ASP A 123 3.37 20.19 -5.70
CA ASP A 123 3.47 21.39 -6.52
C ASP A 123 2.14 22.18 -6.55
N LYS A 124 1.01 21.50 -6.74
CA LYS A 124 -0.34 22.11 -6.74
C LYS A 124 -0.78 22.67 -5.40
N GLU A 125 -0.42 22.01 -4.28
CA GLU A 125 -0.72 22.56 -2.96
C GLU A 125 0.13 23.81 -2.67
N GLN A 126 1.39 23.83 -3.13
CA GLN A 126 2.25 25.02 -2.93
C GLN A 126 1.76 26.27 -3.67
N GLU A 127 1.03 26.11 -4.77
CA GLU A 127 0.41 27.25 -5.47
C GLU A 127 -0.60 28.01 -4.59
N GLN A 128 -1.22 27.32 -3.63
CA GLN A 128 -2.29 27.85 -2.77
C GLN A 128 -1.76 28.39 -1.44
N LEU A 129 -0.53 28.05 -1.07
CA LEU A 129 0.02 28.36 0.25
C LEU A 129 0.71 29.73 0.31
N PRO A 130 0.63 30.42 1.47
CA PRO A 130 1.30 31.71 1.64
C PRO A 130 2.82 31.55 1.68
N LYS A 131 3.50 32.13 0.68
CA LYS A 131 4.97 32.10 0.53
C LYS A 131 5.73 32.82 1.65
N ASN A 132 5.05 33.72 2.37
CA ASN A 132 5.64 34.51 3.45
C ASN A 132 5.62 33.79 4.80
N HIS A 133 5.11 32.56 4.90
CA HIS A 133 5.03 31.76 6.12
C HIS A 133 5.72 30.40 5.93
N LEU A 134 6.13 29.76 7.02
CA LEU A 134 6.53 28.34 6.94
C LEU A 134 5.27 27.50 6.95
N ASN A 135 5.18 26.60 5.98
CA ASN A 135 4.01 25.77 5.78
C ASN A 135 4.32 24.30 6.05
N ILE A 136 3.29 23.58 6.50
CA ILE A 136 3.29 22.13 6.64
C ILE A 136 2.18 21.60 5.73
N VAL A 137 2.55 20.70 4.83
CA VAL A 137 1.59 19.99 3.99
C VAL A 137 1.46 18.56 4.47
N VAL A 138 0.21 18.11 4.59
CA VAL A 138 -0.13 16.73 4.90
C VAL A 138 -0.95 16.18 3.73
N ILE A 139 -0.42 15.17 3.03
CA ILE A 139 -1.08 14.48 1.94
C ILE A 139 -1.52 13.10 2.42
N ARG A 140 -2.81 12.82 2.34
CA ARG A 140 -3.36 11.47 2.53
C ARG A 140 -3.30 10.72 1.21
N ASP A 141 -2.65 9.56 1.20
CA ASP A 141 -2.53 8.71 0.02
C ASP A 141 -2.40 7.24 0.41
N THR A 142 -3.50 6.50 0.31
CA THR A 142 -3.54 5.06 0.59
C THR A 142 -2.90 4.20 -0.50
N THR A 143 -2.74 4.74 -1.72
CA THR A 143 -2.21 3.98 -2.87
C THR A 143 -0.70 3.86 -2.82
N LEU A 144 -0.04 4.91 -2.32
CA LEU A 144 1.41 4.99 -2.29
C LEU A 144 2.02 3.78 -1.56
N PHE A 145 1.52 3.51 -0.36
CA PHE A 145 2.19 2.59 0.55
C PHE A 145 2.01 1.11 0.22
N ILE A 146 0.91 0.77 -0.47
CA ILE A 146 0.72 -0.55 -1.09
C ILE A 146 1.89 -0.87 -2.05
N MET A 147 2.49 0.17 -2.67
CA MET A 147 3.61 0.00 -3.60
C MET A 147 4.99 0.16 -2.94
N PHE A 148 5.09 0.61 -1.69
CA PHE A 148 6.35 0.83 -0.99
C PHE A 148 6.85 -0.47 -0.38
N GLY A 149 7.28 -1.38 -1.25
CA GLY A 149 8.09 -2.54 -0.86
C GLY A 149 9.49 -2.14 -0.38
N LYS A 150 10.50 -2.95 -0.72
CA LYS A 150 11.89 -2.82 -0.20
C LYS A 150 12.66 -1.55 -0.59
N ALA A 151 12.09 -0.62 -1.36
CA ALA A 151 12.77 0.55 -1.93
C ALA A 151 12.27 1.90 -1.38
N ILE A 152 11.88 1.95 -0.10
CA ILE A 152 11.41 3.18 0.57
C ILE A 152 12.45 4.31 0.50
N GLU A 153 13.73 3.99 0.64
CA GLU A 153 14.82 4.96 0.70
C GLU A 153 15.02 5.72 -0.63
N GLU A 154 14.94 5.01 -1.75
CA GLU A 154 14.99 5.59 -3.11
C GLU A 154 13.80 6.53 -3.32
N LYS A 155 12.62 6.12 -2.85
CA LYS A 155 11.38 6.88 -3.02
C LYS A 155 11.37 8.16 -2.18
N ILE A 156 11.89 8.12 -0.96
CA ILE A 156 12.13 9.32 -0.14
C ILE A 156 13.06 10.27 -0.90
N SER A 157 14.17 9.77 -1.43
CA SER A 157 15.15 10.58 -2.18
C SER A 157 14.56 11.24 -3.43
N ARG A 158 13.60 10.60 -4.11
CA ARG A 158 12.90 11.23 -5.24
C ARG A 158 11.86 12.26 -4.79
N LEU A 159 11.17 12.03 -3.68
CA LEU A 159 10.13 12.93 -3.17
C LEU A 159 10.71 14.20 -2.50
N GLU A 160 11.84 14.09 -1.81
CA GLU A 160 12.47 15.24 -1.15
C GLU A 160 12.83 16.36 -2.13
N GLU A 161 13.20 16.01 -3.37
CA GLU A 161 13.48 16.99 -4.44
C GLU A 161 12.27 17.86 -4.79
N TYR A 162 11.04 17.35 -4.67
CA TYR A 162 9.84 18.20 -4.82
C TYR A 162 9.68 19.15 -3.64
N VAL A 163 9.99 18.71 -2.43
CA VAL A 163 9.93 19.53 -1.21
C VAL A 163 10.97 20.64 -1.25
N TYR A 164 12.20 20.34 -1.68
CA TYR A 164 13.33 21.27 -1.73
C TYR A 164 13.12 22.46 -2.67
N ARG A 165 12.24 22.34 -3.67
CA ARG A 165 11.90 23.44 -4.59
C ARG A 165 11.27 24.65 -3.89
N TYR A 166 10.70 24.46 -2.69
CA TYR A 166 9.87 25.45 -2.02
C TYR A 166 10.46 25.89 -0.68
N ASN A 167 11.16 27.02 -0.66
CA ASN A 167 11.80 27.59 0.54
C ASN A 167 10.84 27.91 1.72
N HIS A 168 9.53 27.94 1.46
CA HIS A 168 8.47 28.20 2.45
C HIS A 168 7.76 26.93 2.91
N LEU A 169 8.10 25.76 2.36
CA LEU A 169 7.59 24.46 2.80
C LEU A 169 8.56 23.88 3.82
N ALA A 170 8.15 23.82 5.08
CA ALA A 170 8.94 23.27 6.18
C ALA A 170 8.96 21.74 6.16
N PHE A 171 7.77 21.17 6.06
CA PHE A 171 7.55 19.74 6.17
C PHE A 171 6.50 19.31 5.16
N CYS A 172 6.71 18.14 4.56
CA CYS A 172 5.70 17.42 3.79
C CYS A 172 5.50 16.06 4.45
N ILE A 173 4.30 15.81 4.97
CA ILE A 173 3.91 14.55 5.58
C ILE A 173 2.99 13.82 4.61
N ILE A 174 3.33 12.59 4.26
CA ILE A 174 2.49 11.72 3.46
C ILE A 174 2.00 10.60 4.38
N ALA A 175 0.70 10.40 4.49
CA ALA A 175 0.11 9.46 5.43
C ALA A 175 -0.90 8.52 4.74
N ALA A 176 -0.91 7.27 5.17
CA ALA A 176 -1.87 6.26 4.74
C ALA A 176 -2.40 5.45 5.91
N THR A 177 -3.58 4.89 5.72
CA THR A 177 -4.19 3.94 6.64
C THR A 177 -4.88 2.88 5.79
N TYR A 178 -4.59 1.61 6.06
CA TYR A 178 -5.12 0.47 5.32
C TYR A 178 -5.22 -0.75 6.24
N ASN A 179 -5.98 -1.77 5.84
CA ASN A 179 -6.08 -3.00 6.63
C ASN A 179 -4.83 -3.84 6.39
N GLY A 180 -4.14 -4.22 7.46
CA GLY A 180 -2.90 -4.98 7.38
C GLY A 180 -2.54 -5.64 8.71
N GLY A 181 -1.31 -6.14 8.82
CA GLY A 181 -0.84 -6.91 9.98
C GLY A 181 0.67 -7.10 9.99
N ILE A 182 1.42 -6.14 9.44
CA ILE A 182 2.88 -6.20 9.36
C ILE A 182 3.50 -5.69 10.69
N LYS A 183 4.74 -6.08 11.00
CA LYS A 183 5.41 -5.61 12.23
C LYS A 183 5.74 -4.11 12.15
N GLU A 184 5.45 -3.37 13.22
CA GLU A 184 5.84 -1.96 13.38
C GLU A 184 7.32 -1.75 13.02
N THR A 185 7.58 -0.75 12.18
CA THR A 185 8.91 -0.44 11.66
C THR A 185 9.10 1.07 11.61
N ILE A 186 10.21 1.57 12.15
CA ILE A 186 10.62 2.98 12.02
C ILE A 186 11.96 3.00 11.30
N LYS A 187 12.05 3.78 10.22
CA LYS A 187 13.29 4.04 9.49
C LYS A 187 13.55 5.54 9.46
N ILE A 188 14.79 5.92 9.75
CA ILE A 188 15.24 7.32 9.70
C ILE A 188 16.32 7.41 8.61
N GLN A 189 16.17 8.38 7.71
CA GLN A 189 17.11 8.65 6.62
C GLN A 189 17.45 10.15 6.62
N GLY A 190 18.59 10.51 7.21
CA GLY A 190 18.94 11.91 7.44
C GLY A 190 17.88 12.61 8.29
N GLU A 191 17.28 13.67 7.75
CA GLU A 191 16.20 14.44 8.39
C GLU A 191 14.79 13.91 8.08
N HIS A 192 14.70 12.84 7.28
CA HIS A 192 13.45 12.18 6.90
C HIS A 192 13.14 11.00 7.81
N MET A 193 11.86 10.67 7.92
CA MET A 193 11.39 9.52 8.69
C MET A 193 10.32 8.76 7.90
N PHE A 194 10.44 7.44 7.89
CA PHE A 194 9.37 6.53 7.53
C PHE A 194 8.92 5.77 8.77
N LEU A 195 7.62 5.74 9.01
CA LEU A 195 6.99 5.07 10.13
C LEU A 195 5.89 4.16 9.58
N HIS A 196 6.06 2.86 9.77
CA HIS A 196 5.02 1.86 9.61
C HIS A 196 4.55 1.43 10.99
N LYS A 197 3.26 1.59 11.28
CA LYS A 197 2.64 1.22 12.55
C LYS A 197 1.47 0.32 12.29
N SER A 198 1.51 -0.89 12.84
CA SER A 198 0.42 -1.85 12.74
C SER A 198 -0.35 -1.94 14.04
N SER A 199 -1.66 -2.12 13.91
CA SER A 199 -2.57 -2.57 14.97
C SER A 199 -3.30 -3.81 14.45
N ASP A 200 -3.97 -4.57 15.32
CA ASP A 200 -4.61 -5.85 14.97
C ASP A 200 -5.51 -5.83 13.72
N VAL A 201 -6.01 -4.66 13.32
CA VAL A 201 -6.92 -4.50 12.16
C VAL A 201 -6.42 -3.48 11.14
N VAL A 202 -5.60 -2.51 11.57
CA VAL A 202 -5.29 -1.32 10.79
C VAL A 202 -3.79 -1.03 10.84
N ASP A 203 -3.19 -0.96 9.66
CA ASP A 203 -1.83 -0.49 9.42
C ASP A 203 -1.86 0.99 9.03
N ARG A 204 -0.81 1.70 9.43
CA ARG A 204 -0.59 3.10 9.16
C ARG A 204 0.82 3.31 8.69
N ASP A 205 0.96 4.01 7.57
CA ASP A 205 2.26 4.44 7.09
C ASP A 205 2.35 5.96 7.05
N ILE A 206 3.52 6.48 7.44
CA ILE A 206 3.84 7.91 7.43
C ILE A 206 5.23 8.09 6.85
N ILE A 207 5.34 8.92 5.81
CA ILE A 207 6.61 9.51 5.36
C ILE A 207 6.63 10.96 5.81
N PHE A 208 7.67 11.33 6.53
CA PHE A 208 7.93 12.67 7.01
C PHE A 208 9.14 13.24 6.27
N LEU A 209 8.90 14.18 5.36
CA LEU A 209 9.93 14.87 4.61
C LEU A 209 10.21 16.25 5.24
N THR A 210 11.49 16.57 5.40
CA THR A 210 11.97 17.82 6.02
C THR A 210 12.70 18.62 4.96
N ASN A 211 12.35 19.90 4.80
CA ASN A 211 13.09 20.75 3.88
C ASN A 211 14.35 21.32 4.55
N GLN A 212 15.53 20.90 4.08
CA GLN A 212 16.81 21.40 4.61
C GLN A 212 17.26 22.73 3.98
N PHE A 213 16.61 23.19 2.90
CA PHE A 213 17.03 24.37 2.12
C PHE A 213 16.23 25.64 2.45
N ILE A 214 15.63 25.70 3.64
CA ILE A 214 14.93 26.90 4.13
C ILE A 214 15.96 27.96 4.51
N LYS A 215 16.00 29.07 3.77
CA LYS A 215 17.03 30.12 3.94
C LYS A 215 16.69 31.13 5.02
N ASP A 216 15.44 31.61 5.04
CA ASP A 216 15.08 32.83 5.77
C ASP A 216 14.47 32.57 7.15
N LYS A 217 14.17 31.31 7.47
CA LYS A 217 13.47 30.92 8.70
C LYS A 217 14.07 29.64 9.26
N LYS A 218 14.64 29.72 10.46
CA LYS A 218 15.19 28.54 11.13
C LYS A 218 14.12 27.84 11.94
N ILE A 219 13.89 26.56 11.63
CA ILE A 219 13.15 25.66 12.50
C ILE A 219 14.13 25.12 13.52
N THR A 220 13.82 25.28 14.81
CA THR A 220 14.70 24.75 15.85
C THR A 220 14.63 23.21 15.86
N PRO A 221 15.74 22.51 16.18
CA PRO A 221 15.72 21.05 16.31
C PRO A 221 14.65 20.56 17.30
N ASN A 222 14.39 21.33 18.36
CA ASN A 222 13.33 21.04 19.32
C ASN A 222 11.93 21.08 18.68
N SER A 223 11.66 22.09 17.83
CA SER A 223 10.41 22.16 17.06
C SER A 223 10.25 20.98 16.12
N THR A 224 11.30 20.62 15.37
CA THR A 224 11.28 19.46 14.47
C THR A 224 11.03 18.16 15.23
N SER A 225 11.70 17.96 16.36
CA SER A 225 11.52 16.78 17.22
C SER A 225 10.08 16.66 17.74
N LYS A 226 9.52 17.75 18.28
CA LYS A 226 8.13 17.78 18.78
C LYS A 226 7.10 17.49 17.68
N ILE A 227 7.30 18.04 16.48
CA ILE A 227 6.43 17.77 15.34
C ILE A 227 6.57 16.31 14.91
N ARG A 228 7.79 15.77 14.80
CA ARG A 228 7.99 14.36 14.44
C ARG A 228 7.34 13.41 15.47
N GLN A 229 7.53 13.71 16.76
CA GLN A 229 6.99 12.92 17.86
C GLN A 229 5.46 12.91 17.88
N SER A 230 4.79 14.00 17.48
CA SER A 230 3.33 14.03 17.38
C SER A 230 2.79 13.05 16.34
N PHE A 231 3.56 12.68 15.30
CA PHE A 231 3.15 11.65 14.35
C PHE A 231 3.44 10.21 14.83
N VAL A 232 4.41 10.03 15.74
CA VAL A 232 4.77 8.73 16.33
C VAL A 232 3.80 8.34 17.45
N GLU A 233 3.52 9.28 18.35
CA GLU A 233 2.77 9.02 19.60
C GLU A 233 1.26 8.96 19.40
N VAL A 234 0.73 9.67 18.40
CA VAL A 234 -0.72 9.79 18.29
C VAL A 234 -1.34 8.51 17.74
N ARG A 235 -1.99 7.76 18.65
CA ARG A 235 -2.81 6.58 18.33
C ARG A 235 -4.04 6.90 17.45
N ASN A 236 -4.57 8.12 17.51
CA ASN A 236 -5.87 8.49 16.93
C ASN A 236 -5.83 9.60 15.86
N PHE A 237 -4.68 9.91 15.27
CA PHE A 237 -4.63 10.99 14.27
C PHE A 237 -5.34 10.48 13.01
N LEU A 238 -6.48 11.10 12.68
CA LEU A 238 -7.23 10.92 11.42
C LEU A 238 -8.06 9.63 11.32
N LEU A 239 -9.01 9.43 12.25
CA LEU A 239 -10.33 8.93 11.83
C LEU A 239 -11.02 9.99 10.97
#